data_AF-A0A739C618-F1
#
_entry.id   AF-A0A739C618-F1
#
_cell.length_a   1.000
_cell.length_b   1.000
_cell.length_c   1.000
_cell.angle_alpha   90.00
_cell.angle_beta   90.00
_cell.angle_gamma   90.00
#
_symmetry.space_group_name_H-M   'P 1'
#
loop_
_entity.id
_entity.type
_entity.pdbx_description
1 polymer ?
#
loop_
_entity_poly.entity_id
_entity_poly.type
_entity_poly.pdbx_seq_one_letter_code
_entity_poly.pdbx_strand_id
1 'polypeptide(L)'
;MLGRIGMVLGNAGTATGAYANAYRLDPKNSDAALGYAEALTRSSDPEDNRRGGELLRRLVRSDHTDIRVLSLYAFNAFEQQRFGEAVAAWEMMLKLLPAGDARRAVIERSIRQAQEK
;
A
#
# COMPACT_ATOMS: atom_id res chain seq x y z
N MET A 1 29.61 -23.57 -4.56
CA MET A 1 28.25 -23.06 -4.85
C MET A 1 27.27 -23.73 -3.89
N LEU A 2 26.19 -23.02 -3.52
CA LEU A 2 25.11 -23.37 -2.57
C LEU A 2 25.24 -22.73 -1.17
N GLY A 3 24.70 -21.51 -1.03
CA GLY A 3 24.58 -20.89 0.30
C GLY A 3 23.94 -19.51 0.36
N ARG A 4 23.06 -19.12 -0.58
CA ARG A 4 22.43 -17.77 -0.56
C ARG A 4 20.96 -17.70 -0.98
N ILE A 5 20.17 -18.77 -0.76
CA ILE A 5 18.71 -18.73 -1.03
C ILE A 5 17.87 -18.55 0.26
N GLY A 6 18.49 -18.54 1.44
CA GLY A 6 17.75 -18.53 2.73
C GLY A 6 17.45 -17.17 3.38
N MET A 7 17.85 -16.02 2.81
CA MET A 7 17.80 -14.73 3.55
C MET A 7 16.87 -13.65 2.98
N VAL A 8 16.14 -13.89 1.90
CA VAL A 8 15.19 -12.89 1.38
C VAL A 8 13.74 -13.17 1.79
N LEU A 9 13.38 -14.45 2.02
CA LEU A 9 12.02 -14.83 2.45
C LEU A 9 11.77 -14.67 3.96
N GLY A 10 12.81 -14.58 4.79
CA GLY A 10 12.69 -14.46 6.25
C GLY A 10 12.34 -13.06 6.76
N ASN A 11 12.59 -12.00 5.97
CA ASN A 11 12.35 -10.62 6.40
C ASN A 11 10.93 -10.14 6.17
N ALA A 12 10.26 -10.63 5.12
CA ALA A 12 8.85 -10.32 4.89
C ALA A 12 7.97 -10.91 6.00
N GLY A 13 8.15 -12.19 6.36
CA GLY A 13 7.40 -12.83 7.45
C GLY A 13 7.64 -12.21 8.83
N THR A 14 8.87 -11.77 9.12
CA THR A 14 9.21 -11.16 10.42
C THR A 14 8.65 -9.74 10.56
N ALA A 15 8.71 -8.93 9.49
CA ALA A 15 8.09 -7.60 9.48
C ALA A 15 6.56 -7.70 9.60
N THR A 16 5.94 -8.62 8.84
CA THR A 16 4.51 -8.93 8.96
C THR A 16 4.13 -9.35 10.38
N GLY A 17 4.95 -10.18 11.05
CA GLY A 17 4.70 -10.62 12.43
C GLY A 17 4.78 -9.51 13.49
N ALA A 18 5.77 -8.61 13.39
CA ALA A 18 5.91 -7.49 14.30
C ALA A 18 4.76 -6.49 14.17
N TYR A 19 4.40 -6.13 12.93
CA TYR A 19 3.26 -5.26 12.67
C TYR A 19 1.92 -5.93 12.99
N ALA A 20 1.77 -7.24 12.75
CA ALA A 20 0.58 -7.99 13.15
C ALA A 20 0.37 -7.95 14.67
N ASN A 21 1.44 -8.10 15.45
CA ASN A 21 1.33 -8.01 16.91
C ASN A 21 0.99 -6.58 17.36
N ALA A 22 1.62 -5.55 16.77
CA ALA A 22 1.30 -4.16 17.06
C ALA A 22 -0.17 -3.82 16.72
N TYR A 23 -0.65 -4.24 15.55
CA TYR A 23 -2.05 -4.07 15.15
C TYR A 23 -3.02 -4.85 16.04
N ARG A 24 -2.64 -6.03 16.52
CA ARG A 24 -3.44 -6.80 17.49
C ARG A 24 -3.51 -6.13 18.87
N LEU A 25 -2.42 -5.49 19.28
CA LEU A 25 -2.33 -4.79 20.57
C LEU A 25 -3.10 -3.47 20.57
N ASP A 26 -3.07 -2.74 19.46
CA ASP A 26 -3.89 -1.54 19.27
C ASP A 26 -4.47 -1.47 17.84
N PRO A 27 -5.66 -2.03 17.62
CA PRO A 27 -6.32 -2.01 16.32
C PRO A 27 -6.75 -0.61 15.85
N LYS A 28 -6.74 0.40 16.74
CA LYS A 28 -7.11 1.78 16.41
C LYS A 28 -5.90 2.61 15.97
N ASN A 29 -4.69 2.08 16.10
CA ASN A 29 -3.49 2.75 15.67
C ASN A 29 -3.34 2.63 14.14
N SER A 30 -3.75 3.70 13.44
CA SER A 30 -3.66 3.78 11.98
C SER A 30 -2.24 3.62 11.45
N ASP A 31 -1.20 4.05 12.17
CA ASP A 31 0.19 3.88 11.76
C ASP A 31 0.63 2.41 11.85
N ALA A 32 0.23 1.70 12.91
CA ALA A 32 0.50 0.26 13.04
C ALA A 32 -0.25 -0.55 11.98
N ALA A 33 -1.51 -0.18 11.69
CA ALA A 33 -2.30 -0.78 10.64
C ALA A 33 -1.69 -0.51 9.24
N LEU A 34 -1.18 0.70 8.99
CA LEU A 34 -0.51 1.05 7.75
C LEU A 34 0.79 0.23 7.57
N GLY A 35 1.63 0.14 8.61
CA GLY A 35 2.85 -0.67 8.56
C GLY A 35 2.57 -2.16 8.35
N TYR A 36 1.49 -2.67 8.96
CA TYR A 36 1.05 -4.04 8.73
C TYR A 36 0.57 -4.28 7.29
N ALA A 37 -0.24 -3.37 6.77
CA ALA A 37 -0.69 -3.42 5.39
C ALA A 37 0.48 -3.37 4.41
N GLU A 38 1.45 -2.49 4.64
CA GLU A 38 2.65 -2.36 3.81
C GLU A 38 3.46 -3.66 3.77
N ALA A 39 3.67 -4.30 4.93
CA ALA A 39 4.36 -5.59 5.01
C ALA A 39 3.61 -6.68 4.25
N LEU A 40 2.28 -6.76 4.41
CA LEU A 40 1.42 -7.71 3.71
C LEU A 40 1.46 -7.52 2.18
N THR A 41 1.39 -6.28 1.70
CA THR A 41 1.43 -5.97 0.25
C THR A 41 2.80 -6.14 -0.41
N ARG A 42 3.85 -6.39 0.38
CA ARG A 42 5.19 -6.74 -0.12
C ARG A 42 5.52 -8.22 0.00
N SER A 43 4.63 -8.98 0.62
CA SER A 43 4.79 -10.43 0.75
C SER A 43 4.75 -11.08 -0.64
N SER A 44 5.45 -12.20 -0.81
CA SER A 44 5.31 -13.03 -2.02
C SER A 44 4.06 -13.91 -1.98
N ASP A 45 3.39 -14.01 -0.83
CA ASP A 45 2.15 -14.75 -0.67
C ASP A 45 0.96 -13.94 -1.25
N PRO A 46 0.20 -14.48 -2.23
CA PRO A 46 -0.99 -13.82 -2.77
C PRO A 46 -2.07 -13.53 -1.72
N GLU A 47 -2.21 -14.37 -0.69
CA GLU A 47 -3.20 -14.20 0.37
C GLU A 47 -2.82 -13.03 1.30
N ASP A 48 -1.52 -12.88 1.60
CA ASP A 48 -1.04 -11.70 2.32
C ASP A 48 -1.30 -10.42 1.52
N ASN A 49 -1.01 -10.43 0.22
CA ASN A 49 -1.28 -9.28 -0.65
C ASN A 49 -2.76 -8.90 -0.68
N ARG A 50 -3.65 -9.89 -0.71
CA ARG A 50 -5.10 -9.67 -0.64
C ARG A 50 -5.50 -9.04 0.69
N ARG A 51 -5.00 -9.57 1.82
CA ARG A 51 -5.26 -9.04 3.17
C ARG A 51 -4.73 -7.62 3.34
N GLY A 52 -3.52 -7.35 2.84
CA GLY A 52 -2.91 -6.02 2.84
C GLY A 52 -3.75 -5.02 2.06
N GLY A 53 -4.20 -5.40 0.86
CA GLY A 53 -5.08 -4.57 0.03
C GLY A 53 -6.44 -4.27 0.70
N GLU A 54 -7.03 -5.24 1.40
CA GLU A 54 -8.26 -5.03 2.18
C GLU A 54 -8.04 -4.09 3.36
N LEU A 55 -6.91 -4.22 4.07
CA LEU A 55 -6.56 -3.34 5.18
C LEU A 55 -6.36 -1.90 4.69
N LEU A 56 -5.65 -1.70 3.58
CA LEU A 56 -5.51 -0.39 2.94
C LEU A 56 -6.85 0.22 2.56
N ARG A 57 -7.76 -0.59 1.98
CA ARG A 57 -9.11 -0.12 1.64
C ARG A 57 -9.87 0.36 2.88
N ARG A 58 -9.74 -0.32 4.02
CA ARG A 58 -10.34 0.12 5.30
C ARG A 58 -9.71 1.40 5.80
N LEU A 59 -8.38 1.53 5.73
CA LEU A 59 -7.66 2.73 6.14
C LEU A 59 -8.06 3.94 5.29
N VAL A 60 -8.12 3.81 3.96
CA VAL A 60 -8.61 4.87 3.07
C VAL A 60 -10.04 5.29 3.44
N ARG A 61 -10.92 4.34 3.80
CA ARG A 61 -12.30 4.64 4.24
C ARG A 61 -12.39 5.32 5.60
N SER A 62 -11.42 5.09 6.46
CA SER A 62 -11.37 5.71 7.79
C SER A 62 -10.81 7.13 7.72
N ASP A 63 -9.79 7.34 6.89
CA ASP A 63 -9.19 8.65 6.66
C ASP A 63 -8.86 8.81 5.17
N HIS A 64 -9.70 9.60 4.50
CA HIS A 64 -9.55 9.92 3.07
C HIS A 64 -8.47 10.97 2.79
N THR A 65 -7.76 11.45 3.81
CA THR A 65 -6.78 12.54 3.69
C THR A 65 -5.35 12.12 3.94
N ASP A 66 -5.12 10.91 4.48
CA ASP A 66 -3.77 10.38 4.67
C ASP A 66 -3.15 9.99 3.32
N ILE A 67 -2.31 10.89 2.80
CA ILE A 67 -1.56 10.72 1.55
C ILE A 67 -0.72 9.42 1.55
N ARG A 68 -0.23 8.96 2.71
CA ARG A 68 0.58 7.73 2.80
C ARG A 68 -0.28 6.51 2.51
N VAL A 69 -1.46 6.46 3.13
CA VAL A 69 -2.44 5.38 2.93
C VAL A 69 -2.93 5.39 1.47
N LEU A 70 -3.30 6.56 0.94
CA LEU A 70 -3.75 6.70 -0.45
C LEU A 70 -2.67 6.25 -1.44
N SER A 71 -1.41 6.63 -1.21
CA SER A 71 -0.29 6.23 -2.07
C SER A 71 -0.11 4.72 -2.09
N LEU A 72 -0.05 4.09 -0.91
CA LEU A 72 0.16 2.64 -0.82
C LEU A 72 -1.02 1.85 -1.37
N TYR A 73 -2.25 2.32 -1.13
CA TYR A 73 -3.46 1.74 -1.71
C TYR A 73 -3.45 1.81 -3.23
N ALA A 74 -3.11 2.96 -3.82
CA ALA A 74 -3.07 3.14 -5.26
C ALA A 74 -2.03 2.21 -5.92
N PHE A 75 -0.83 2.11 -5.34
CA PHE A 75 0.19 1.18 -5.82
C PHE A 75 -0.25 -0.27 -5.73
N ASN A 76 -0.78 -0.71 -4.58
CA ASN A 76 -1.27 -2.08 -4.44
C ASN A 76 -2.45 -2.37 -5.39
N ALA A 77 -3.34 -1.41 -5.62
CA ALA A 77 -4.42 -1.55 -6.59
C ALA A 77 -3.88 -1.70 -8.02
N PHE A 78 -2.89 -0.89 -8.41
CA PHE A 78 -2.27 -0.96 -9.73
C PHE A 78 -1.56 -2.30 -9.99
N GLU A 79 -0.74 -2.76 -9.04
CA GLU A 79 -0.04 -4.06 -9.13
C GLU A 79 -1.03 -5.23 -9.25
N GLN A 80 -2.18 -5.12 -8.58
CA GLN A 80 -3.26 -6.11 -8.64
C GLN A 80 -4.21 -5.91 -9.82
N GLN A 81 -3.83 -5.09 -10.81
CA GLN A 81 -4.61 -4.77 -12.02
C GLN A 81 -5.99 -4.14 -11.75
N ARG A 82 -6.20 -3.58 -10.55
CA ARG A 82 -7.41 -2.84 -10.16
C ARG A 82 -7.25 -1.37 -10.54
N PHE A 83 -7.07 -1.11 -11.84
CA PHE A 83 -6.70 0.21 -12.36
C PHE A 83 -7.70 1.31 -11.98
N GLY A 84 -9.00 1.03 -11.98
CA GLY A 84 -10.03 1.99 -11.56
C GLY A 84 -9.87 2.44 -10.10
N GLU A 85 -9.51 1.52 -9.19
CA GLU A 85 -9.25 1.85 -7.79
C GLU A 85 -7.96 2.65 -7.62
N ALA A 86 -6.93 2.32 -8.40
CA ALA A 86 -5.65 3.05 -8.39
C ALA A 86 -5.83 4.51 -8.86
N VAL A 87 -6.53 4.71 -9.99
CA VAL A 87 -6.82 6.04 -10.53
C VAL A 87 -7.61 6.89 -9.54
N ALA A 88 -8.68 6.35 -8.95
CA ALA A 88 -9.49 7.09 -7.98
C ALA A 88 -8.67 7.56 -6.76
N ALA A 89 -7.77 6.72 -6.26
CA ALA A 89 -6.90 7.06 -5.14
C ALA A 89 -5.86 8.14 -5.52
N TRP A 90 -5.24 8.04 -6.69
CA TRP A 90 -4.33 9.05 -7.21
C TRP A 90 -5.01 10.40 -7.47
N GLU A 91 -6.23 10.41 -8.01
CA GLU A 91 -7.01 11.63 -8.19
C GLU A 91 -7.33 12.30 -6.84
N MET A 92 -7.63 11.51 -5.81
CA MET A 92 -7.82 12.02 -4.46
C MET A 92 -6.54 12.66 -3.91
N MET A 93 -5.38 12.03 -4.15
CA MET A 93 -4.09 12.63 -3.79
C MET A 93 -3.85 13.96 -4.49
N LEU A 94 -4.16 14.09 -5.79
CA LEU A 94 -4.00 15.36 -6.52
C LEU A 94 -4.87 16.49 -5.96
N LYS A 95 -6.05 16.17 -5.41
CA LYS A 95 -6.93 17.16 -4.75
C LYS A 95 -6.35 17.64 -3.42
N LEU A 96 -5.61 16.79 -2.71
CA LEU A 96 -5.05 17.08 -1.40
C LEU A 96 -3.66 17.71 -1.45
N LEU A 97 -2.86 17.39 -2.47
CA LEU A 97 -1.52 17.92 -2.61
C LEU A 97 -1.55 19.42 -2.97
N PRO A 98 -0.56 20.22 -2.53
CA PRO A 98 -0.36 21.59 -3.01
C PRO A 98 -0.01 21.64 -4.51
N ALA A 99 -0.34 22.72 -5.21
CA ALA A 99 -0.13 22.85 -6.66
C ALA A 99 1.35 22.69 -7.09
N GLY A 100 2.29 23.12 -6.25
CA GLY A 100 3.74 23.01 -6.51
C GLY A 100 4.40 21.70 -6.04
N ASP A 101 3.63 20.71 -5.57
CA ASP A 101 4.20 19.47 -5.06
C ASP A 101 4.75 18.58 -6.19
N ALA A 102 6.03 18.21 -6.11
CA ALA A 102 6.71 17.40 -7.11
C ALA A 102 6.07 16.01 -7.34
N ARG A 103 5.34 15.49 -6.35
CA ARG A 103 4.64 14.20 -6.47
C ARG A 103 3.48 14.25 -7.46
N ARG A 104 2.88 15.42 -7.70
CA ARG A 104 1.75 15.56 -8.66
C ARG A 104 2.11 15.03 -10.04
N ALA A 105 3.27 15.41 -10.56
CA ALA A 105 3.72 14.99 -11.89
C ALA A 105 3.91 13.46 -12.00
N VAL A 106 4.33 12.81 -10.91
CA VAL A 106 4.44 11.34 -10.85
C VAL A 106 3.06 10.71 -10.85
N ILE A 107 2.15 11.22 -10.00
CA ILE A 107 0.78 10.72 -9.87
C ILE A 107 0.00 10.86 -11.18
N GLU A 108 0.12 11.99 -11.86
CA GLU A 108 -0.51 12.21 -13.17
C GLU A 108 0.00 11.24 -14.24
N ARG A 109 1.30 10.91 -14.23
CA ARG A 109 1.84 9.87 -15.12
C ARG A 109 1.29 8.50 -14.78
N SER A 110 1.22 8.15 -13.50
CA SER A 110 0.66 6.88 -13.04
C SER A 110 -0.81 6.71 -13.42
N ILE A 111 -1.61 7.78 -13.30
CA ILE A 111 -3.01 7.79 -13.76
C ILE A 111 -3.09 7.48 -15.25
N ARG A 112 -2.32 8.18 -16.09
CA ARG A 112 -2.31 7.94 -17.55
C ARG A 112 -1.93 6.50 -17.87
N GLN A 113 -0.88 5.98 -17.23
CA GLN A 113 -0.43 4.61 -17.44
C GLN A 113 -1.51 3.58 -17.06
N ALA A 114 -2.27 3.81 -15.99
CA ALA A 114 -3.35 2.92 -15.58
C ALA A 114 -4.59 3.01 -16.49
N GLN A 115 -4.85 4.18 -17.09
CA GLN A 115 -5.93 4.36 -18.06
C GLN A 115 -5.63 3.74 -19.43
N GLU A 116 -4.35 3.51 -19.74
CA GLU A 116 -3.89 2.83 -20.96
C GLU A 116 -3.92 1.30 -20.87
N LYS A 117 -4.27 0.73 -19.71
CA LYS A 117 -4.36 -0.72 -19.47
C LYS A 117 -5.80 -1.22 -19.57
#